data_AF-A0A836FWQ4-F1
#
_entry.id   AF-A0A836FWQ4-F1
#
_cell.length_a   1.000
_cell.length_b   1.000
_cell.length_c   1.000
_cell.angle_alpha   90.00
_cell.angle_beta   90.00
_cell.angle_gamma   90.00
#
_symmetry.space_group_name_H-M   'P 1'
#
loop_
_entity.id
_entity.type
_entity.pdbx_description
1 polymer ?
#
loop_
_entity_poly.entity_id
_entity_poly.type
_entity_poly.pdbx_seq_one_letter_code
_entity_poly.pdbx_strand_id
1 'polypeptide(L)'
;MEIESKFTFVPLNEKAYVGINDKNAQEYLCKWGLKGNFVIQNFSFNEQFQQYHKYHLADAFFKDNTVAKALLSKQGSAWVRQDIQVSSVQIKQVPCSILSMSFFDKLKDPDNRIVYNSGTICKRYDLQIEDFLVSDNLRGVRHFLFSFS
;
A
#
# COMPACT_ATOMS: atom_id res chain seq x y z
N MET A 1 -18.18 26.41 -20.79
CA MET A 1 -18.99 25.29 -21.32
C MET A 1 -18.28 24.04 -20.85
N GLU A 2 -18.68 23.53 -19.69
CA GLU A 2 -18.06 22.34 -19.09
C GLU A 2 -18.58 21.13 -19.85
N ILE A 3 -17.71 20.51 -20.65
CA ILE A 3 -18.01 19.25 -21.29
C ILE A 3 -17.96 18.22 -20.16
N GLU A 4 -19.11 17.76 -19.69
CA GLU A 4 -19.19 16.56 -18.85
C GLU A 4 -18.52 15.42 -19.61
N SER A 5 -17.30 15.09 -19.20
CA SER A 5 -16.51 14.01 -19.75
C SER A 5 -17.14 12.70 -19.32
N LYS A 6 -17.79 12.01 -20.25
CA LYS A 6 -18.45 10.73 -19.98
C LYS A 6 -17.40 9.62 -20.09
N PHE A 7 -16.64 9.45 -19.01
CA PHE A 7 -15.72 8.33 -18.88
C PHE A 7 -16.48 7.01 -19.02
N THR A 8 -15.95 6.14 -19.87
CA THR A 8 -16.40 4.75 -19.99
C THR A 8 -15.24 3.86 -19.60
N PHE A 9 -15.42 3.06 -18.55
CA PHE A 9 -14.39 2.17 -18.05
C PHE A 9 -14.63 0.74 -18.49
N VAL A 10 -13.58 0.07 -18.94
CA VAL A 10 -13.63 -1.33 -19.37
C VAL A 10 -12.59 -2.12 -18.58
N PRO A 11 -13.00 -3.15 -17.81
CA PRO A 11 -12.06 -4.03 -17.14
C PRO A 11 -11.28 -4.84 -18.17
N LEU A 12 -9.98 -4.95 -17.97
CA LEU A 12 -9.09 -5.73 -18.83
C LEU A 12 -8.68 -7.01 -18.11
N ASN A 13 -8.43 -8.06 -18.89
CA ASN A 13 -7.92 -9.32 -18.37
C ASN A 13 -6.56 -9.12 -17.68
N GLU A 14 -6.28 -9.98 -16.71
CA GLU A 14 -4.99 -10.01 -16.03
C GLU A 14 -3.86 -10.19 -17.04
N LYS A 15 -2.84 -9.33 -16.93
CA LYS A 15 -1.60 -9.45 -17.70
C LYS A 15 -0.58 -10.19 -16.86
N ALA A 16 0.24 -11.02 -17.50
CA ALA A 16 1.40 -11.60 -16.86
C ALA A 16 2.46 -10.51 -16.63
N TYR A 17 2.67 -10.13 -15.37
CA TYR A 17 3.70 -9.14 -14.99
C TYR A 17 5.03 -9.84 -14.75
N VAL A 18 5.87 -9.88 -15.79
CA VAL A 18 7.18 -10.55 -15.75
C VAL A 18 8.04 -10.07 -14.57
N GLY A 19 8.06 -8.77 -14.28
CA GLY A 19 8.86 -8.21 -13.18
C GLY A 19 8.39 -8.59 -11.77
N ILE A 20 7.10 -8.90 -11.59
CA ILE A 20 6.54 -9.30 -10.28
C ILE A 20 6.61 -10.81 -10.11
N ASN A 21 6.54 -11.56 -11.22
CA ASN A 21 6.52 -13.01 -11.21
C ASN A 21 7.94 -13.64 -11.19
N ASP A 22 9.00 -12.84 -11.27
CA ASP A 22 10.37 -13.31 -11.07
C ASP A 22 10.57 -13.90 -9.67
N LYS A 23 11.47 -14.90 -9.57
CA LYS A 23 11.75 -15.60 -8.32
C LYS A 23 12.24 -14.65 -7.22
N ASN A 24 13.17 -13.74 -7.54
CA ASN A 24 13.71 -12.81 -6.56
C ASN A 24 12.64 -11.83 -6.09
N ALA A 25 11.82 -11.32 -7.02
CA ALA A 25 10.71 -10.44 -6.69
C ALA A 25 9.71 -11.12 -5.75
N GLN A 26 9.35 -12.38 -6.02
CA GLN A 26 8.47 -13.17 -5.16
C GLN A 26 9.05 -13.42 -3.76
N GLU A 27 10.36 -13.67 -3.65
CA GLU A 27 11.04 -13.79 -2.36
C GLU A 27 10.98 -12.48 -1.55
N TYR A 28 11.23 -11.34 -2.19
CA TYR A 28 11.10 -10.04 -1.52
C TYR A 28 9.65 -9.77 -1.11
N LEU A 29 8.67 -9.98 -2.01
CA LEU A 29 7.25 -9.83 -1.67
C LEU A 29 6.83 -10.72 -0.51
N CYS A 30 7.40 -11.92 -0.39
CA CYS A 30 7.16 -12.79 0.76
C CYS A 30 7.75 -12.21 2.06
N LYS A 31 8.99 -11.70 2.02
CA LYS A 31 9.64 -11.07 3.19
C LYS A 31 8.85 -9.89 3.73
N TRP A 32 8.22 -9.10 2.85
CA TRP A 32 7.37 -7.97 3.22
C TRP A 32 5.92 -8.36 3.56
N GLY A 33 5.58 -9.65 3.50
CA GLY A 33 4.20 -10.12 3.71
C GLY A 33 3.22 -9.65 2.63
N LEU A 34 3.71 -9.20 1.48
CA LEU A 34 2.89 -8.72 0.36
C LEU A 34 2.44 -9.85 -0.55
N LYS A 35 3.13 -10.99 -0.57
CA LYS A 35 2.76 -12.15 -1.40
C LYS A 35 1.33 -12.62 -1.09
N GLY A 36 0.45 -12.58 -2.10
CA GLY A 36 -0.98 -12.91 -1.98
C GLY A 36 -1.84 -11.84 -1.29
N ASN A 37 -1.21 -10.79 -0.74
CA ASN A 37 -1.85 -9.69 -0.02
C ASN A 37 -2.02 -8.42 -0.87
N PHE A 38 -1.68 -8.47 -2.16
CA PHE A 38 -2.09 -7.48 -3.16
C PHE A 38 -2.63 -8.17 -4.42
N VAL A 39 -3.41 -7.43 -5.21
CA VAL A 39 -3.88 -7.81 -6.54
C VAL A 39 -3.68 -6.63 -7.48
N ILE A 40 -3.41 -6.89 -8.76
CA ILE A 40 -3.30 -5.85 -9.78
C ILE A 40 -4.47 -5.98 -10.73
N GLN A 41 -5.23 -4.90 -10.87
CA GLN A 41 -6.37 -4.83 -11.78
C GLN A 41 -6.13 -3.76 -12.84
N ASN A 42 -6.46 -4.09 -14.07
CA ASN A 42 -6.30 -3.18 -15.21
C ASN A 42 -7.67 -2.72 -15.70
N PHE A 43 -7.78 -1.43 -15.97
CA PHE A 43 -8.95 -0.82 -16.58
C PHE A 43 -8.49 0.11 -17.71
N SER A 44 -9.21 0.10 -18.83
CA SER A 44 -9.06 1.10 -19.89
C SER A 44 -10.19 2.12 -19.85
N PHE A 45 -9.91 3.33 -20.31
CA PHE A 45 -10.91 4.39 -20.49
C PHE A 45 -10.71 5.10 -21.83
N ASN A 46 -11.77 5.76 -22.30
CA ASN A 46 -11.90 6.35 -23.64
C ASN A 46 -11.32 7.77 -23.78
N GLU A 47 -11.08 8.48 -22.68
CA GLU A 47 -10.70 9.89 -22.73
C GLU A 47 -9.19 10.15 -22.60
N GLN A 48 -8.73 11.30 -23.10
CA GLN A 48 -7.35 11.73 -22.91
C GLN A 48 -7.12 12.14 -21.46
N PHE A 49 -6.08 11.56 -20.85
CA PHE A 49 -5.70 11.91 -19.48
C PHE A 49 -4.85 13.18 -19.45
N GLN A 50 -5.31 14.17 -18.68
CA GLN A 50 -4.50 15.33 -18.31
C GLN A 50 -4.34 15.37 -16.79
N GLN A 51 -3.14 15.72 -16.30
CA GLN A 51 -2.79 15.58 -14.88
C GLN A 51 -3.72 16.35 -13.93
N TYR A 52 -4.27 17.49 -14.36
CA TYR A 52 -5.20 18.28 -13.55
C TYR A 52 -6.57 17.61 -13.37
N HIS A 53 -6.95 16.70 -14.28
CA HIS A 53 -8.19 15.92 -14.16
C HIS A 53 -8.05 14.68 -13.27
N LYS A 54 -6.92 14.45 -12.60
CA LYS A 54 -6.69 13.26 -11.76
C LYS A 54 -7.78 13.03 -10.71
N TYR A 55 -8.31 14.11 -10.12
CA TYR A 55 -9.36 14.03 -9.11
C TYR A 55 -10.71 13.65 -9.73
N HIS A 56 -11.04 14.25 -10.87
CA HIS A 56 -12.26 13.94 -11.62
C HIS A 56 -12.25 12.51 -12.16
N LEU A 57 -11.10 12.05 -12.69
CA LEU A 57 -10.93 10.66 -13.13
C LEU A 57 -11.17 9.68 -11.98
N ALA A 58 -10.59 9.92 -10.81
CA ALA A 58 -10.75 9.04 -9.67
C ALA A 58 -12.21 9.03 -9.16
N ASP A 59 -12.86 10.20 -9.09
CA ASP A 59 -14.28 10.29 -8.73
C ASP A 59 -15.17 9.53 -9.72
N ALA A 60 -14.98 9.75 -11.02
CA ALA A 60 -15.71 9.06 -12.08
C ALA A 60 -15.45 7.54 -12.07
N PHE A 61 -14.20 7.12 -11.83
CA PHE A 61 -13.80 5.71 -11.79
C PHE A 61 -14.50 4.95 -10.66
N PHE A 62 -14.47 5.47 -9.42
CA PHE A 62 -15.07 4.77 -8.28
C PHE A 62 -16.61 4.83 -8.28
N LYS A 63 -17.22 5.81 -8.98
CA LYS A 63 -18.67 5.92 -9.15
C LYS A 63 -19.22 5.10 -10.32
N ASP A 64 -18.36 4.61 -11.21
CA ASP A 64 -18.79 3.82 -12.36
C ASP A 64 -19.28 2.42 -11.92
N ASN A 65 -20.45 2.02 -12.44
CA ASN A 65 -21.09 0.76 -12.09
C ASN A 65 -20.32 -0.47 -12.62
N THR A 66 -19.65 -0.34 -13.77
CA THR A 66 -18.83 -1.41 -14.35
C THR A 66 -17.59 -1.62 -13.50
N VAL A 67 -16.96 -0.54 -13.07
CA VAL A 67 -15.83 -0.57 -12.14
C VAL A 67 -16.26 -1.16 -10.81
N ALA A 68 -17.36 -0.69 -10.22
CA ALA A 68 -17.86 -1.19 -8.94
C ALA A 68 -17.90 -2.72 -8.96
N LYS A 69 -18.64 -3.30 -9.92
CA LYS A 69 -18.82 -4.75 -10.11
C LYS A 69 -17.55 -5.55 -10.35
N ALA A 70 -16.53 -4.93 -10.96
CA ALA A 70 -15.29 -5.60 -11.34
C ALA A 70 -14.17 -5.42 -10.29
N LEU A 71 -14.24 -4.37 -9.47
CA LEU A 71 -13.18 -4.02 -8.53
C LEU A 71 -13.12 -5.03 -7.37
N LEU A 72 -11.94 -5.60 -7.15
CA LEU A 72 -11.67 -6.49 -6.03
C LEU A 72 -11.18 -5.66 -4.85
N SER A 73 -11.70 -5.99 -3.68
CA SER A 73 -11.26 -5.45 -2.42
C SER A 73 -10.91 -6.59 -1.49
N LYS A 74 -9.97 -6.35 -0.58
CA LYS A 74 -9.60 -7.34 0.41
C LYS A 74 -10.58 -7.27 1.58
N GLN A 75 -11.31 -8.36 1.82
CA GLN A 75 -12.14 -8.53 3.01
C GLN A 75 -11.61 -9.73 3.80
N GLY A 76 -11.04 -9.47 4.98
CA GLY A 76 -10.35 -10.49 5.76
C GLY A 76 -9.19 -11.12 4.98
N SER A 77 -9.30 -12.42 4.70
CA SER A 77 -8.32 -13.20 3.95
C SER A 77 -8.64 -13.38 2.46
N ALA A 78 -9.78 -12.87 1.98
CA ALA A 78 -10.25 -13.11 0.62
C ALA A 78 -10.36 -11.81 -0.20
N TRP A 79 -10.16 -11.94 -1.52
CA TRP A 79 -10.43 -10.89 -2.49
C TRP A 79 -11.87 -11.02 -2.99
N VAL A 80 -12.69 -10.01 -2.74
CA VAL A 80 -14.12 -10.02 -3.03
C VAL A 80 -14.45 -8.85 -3.95
N ARG A 81 -15.27 -9.12 -4.98
CA ARG A 81 -15.82 -8.08 -5.84
C ARG A 81 -16.79 -7.24 -5.03
N GLN A 82 -16.59 -5.93 -5.05
CA GLN A 82 -17.59 -5.02 -4.51
C GLN A 82 -18.73 -4.96 -5.53
N ASP A 83 -19.99 -5.00 -5.11
CA ASP A 83 -21.13 -4.62 -5.96
C ASP A 83 -21.89 -3.50 -5.26
N ILE A 84 -21.10 -2.58 -4.68
CA ILE A 84 -21.60 -1.49 -3.86
C ILE A 84 -21.35 -0.20 -4.62
N GLN A 85 -22.42 0.56 -4.83
CA GLN A 85 -22.33 1.89 -5.41
C GLN A 85 -21.69 2.86 -4.42
N VAL A 86 -20.59 3.48 -4.82
CA VAL A 86 -19.86 4.43 -3.98
C VAL A 86 -20.65 5.74 -3.86
N SER A 87 -20.91 6.16 -2.62
CA SER A 87 -21.65 7.40 -2.33
C SER A 87 -20.77 8.65 -2.37
N SER A 88 -19.50 8.53 -1.98
CA SER A 88 -18.54 9.62 -1.93
C SER A 88 -17.13 9.11 -2.13
N VAL A 89 -16.32 9.87 -2.87
CA VAL A 89 -14.91 9.59 -3.13
C VAL A 89 -14.08 10.68 -2.46
N GLN A 90 -13.26 10.30 -1.49
CA GLN A 90 -12.29 11.21 -0.87
C GLN A 90 -10.89 10.91 -1.41
N ILE A 91 -10.24 11.94 -1.94
CA ILE A 91 -8.89 11.80 -2.49
C ILE A 91 -7.93 12.57 -1.59
N LYS A 92 -6.96 11.86 -1.02
CA LYS A 92 -5.89 12.44 -0.21
C LYS A 92 -4.57 12.34 -0.95
N GLN A 93 -3.89 13.47 -1.09
CA GLN A 93 -2.52 13.47 -1.60
C GLN A 93 -1.60 12.91 -0.52
N VAL A 94 -0.95 11.79 -0.82
CA VAL A 94 0.12 11.27 0.02
C VAL A 94 1.41 12.01 -0.37
N PRO A 95 2.07 12.73 0.54
CA PRO A 95 3.32 13.41 0.23
C PRO A 95 4.44 12.38 0.00
N CYS A 96 4.75 12.11 -1.25
CA CYS A 96 5.90 11.27 -1.63
C CYS A 96 7.19 12.11 -1.65
N SER A 97 7.57 12.70 -0.52
CA SER A 97 8.77 13.53 -0.39
C SER A 97 10.06 12.71 -0.24
N ILE A 98 9.94 11.46 0.22
CA ILE A 98 11.07 10.55 0.40
C ILE A 98 11.20 9.69 -0.84
N LEU A 99 12.06 10.11 -1.76
CA LEU A 99 12.35 9.42 -3.02
C LEU A 99 13.56 8.49 -2.92
N SER A 100 14.25 8.51 -1.79
CA SER A 100 15.51 7.78 -1.57
C SER A 100 15.42 6.90 -0.35
N MET A 101 16.05 5.73 -0.44
CA MET A 101 16.26 4.83 0.69
C MET A 101 17.29 5.38 1.70
N SER A 102 17.93 6.52 1.41
CA SER A 102 18.84 7.19 2.35
C SER A 102 18.16 7.64 3.65
N PHE A 103 16.82 7.70 3.69
CA PHE A 103 16.10 7.85 4.95
C PHE A 103 16.47 6.76 5.98
N PHE A 104 16.71 5.53 5.52
CA PHE A 104 17.12 4.41 6.38
C PHE A 104 18.58 4.47 6.80
N ASP A 105 19.41 5.35 6.23
CA ASP A 105 20.80 5.51 6.65
C ASP A 105 20.89 6.05 8.08
N LYS A 106 19.86 6.76 8.56
CA LYS A 106 19.74 7.13 9.97
C LYS A 106 19.79 5.93 10.91
N LEU A 107 19.31 4.76 10.48
CA LEU A 107 19.40 3.53 11.29
C LEU A 107 20.84 3.04 11.44
N LYS A 108 21.72 3.39 10.48
CA LYS A 108 23.14 3.01 10.47
C LYS A 108 24.03 4.03 11.17
N ASP A 109 23.48 5.15 11.58
CA ASP A 109 24.20 6.17 12.33
C ASP A 109 24.74 5.56 13.64
N PRO A 110 26.08 5.55 13.85
CA PRO A 110 26.67 5.01 15.07
C PRO A 110 26.15 5.67 16.35
N ASP A 111 25.76 6.95 16.29
CA ASP A 111 25.25 7.69 17.45
C ASP A 111 23.87 7.17 17.90
N ASN A 112 23.08 6.61 16.98
CA ASN A 112 21.76 6.05 17.28
C ASN A 112 21.85 4.65 17.94
N ARG A 113 23.00 3.97 17.85
CA ARG A 113 23.26 2.64 18.43
C ARG A 113 22.24 1.55 18.04
N ILE A 114 21.59 1.71 16.88
CA ILE A 114 20.58 0.79 16.35
C ILE A 114 21.23 -0.40 15.64
N VAL A 115 22.46 -0.27 15.14
CA VAL A 115 23.21 -1.35 14.47
C VAL A 115 24.49 -1.69 15.24
N TYR A 116 24.90 -2.95 15.17
CA TYR A 116 26.23 -3.37 15.59
C TYR A 116 27.29 -2.83 14.63
N ASN A 117 28.57 -2.88 15.01
CA ASN A 117 29.70 -2.52 14.13
C ASN A 117 29.74 -3.36 12.83
N SER A 118 29.08 -4.53 12.81
CA SER A 118 28.91 -5.37 11.62
C SER A 118 27.83 -4.85 10.64
N GLY A 119 27.08 -3.80 10.99
CA GLY A 119 25.96 -3.26 10.21
C GLY A 119 24.64 -4.02 10.39
N THR A 120 24.59 -5.04 11.25
CA THR A 120 23.35 -5.76 11.58
C THR A 120 22.57 -5.00 12.64
N ILE A 121 21.24 -4.94 12.52
CA ILE A 121 20.37 -4.30 13.53
C ILE A 121 20.55 -4.99 14.88
N CYS A 122 20.84 -4.20 15.92
CA CYS A 122 20.91 -4.61 17.31
C CYS A 122 19.57 -5.18 17.74
N LYS A 123 19.53 -6.49 18.01
CA LYS A 123 18.37 -7.11 18.63
C LYS A 123 18.40 -6.78 20.12
N ARG A 124 17.22 -6.52 20.71
CA ARG A 124 17.13 -6.41 22.16
C ARG A 124 17.39 -7.79 22.78
N TYR A 125 18.01 -7.80 23.94
CA TYR A 125 18.15 -9.02 24.73
C TYR A 125 16.79 -9.58 25.12
N ASP A 126 16.73 -10.90 25.14
CA ASP A 126 15.57 -11.68 25.53
C ASP A 126 15.29 -11.51 27.03
N LEU A 127 14.10 -11.03 27.36
CA LEU A 127 13.61 -10.91 28.73
C LEU A 127 12.57 -12.01 28.97
N GLN A 128 12.82 -12.86 29.95
CA GLN A 128 11.86 -13.86 30.39
C GLN A 128 10.83 -13.19 31.31
N ILE A 129 9.57 -13.16 30.86
CA ILE A 129 8.44 -12.65 31.63
C ILE A 129 7.38 -13.74 31.64
N GLU A 130 7.04 -14.25 32.83
CA GLU A 130 5.96 -15.23 33.03
C GLU A 130 6.06 -16.42 32.05
N ASP A 131 7.26 -16.99 31.92
CA ASP A 131 7.61 -18.10 31.02
C ASP A 131 7.64 -17.81 29.51
N PHE A 132 7.39 -16.57 29.09
CA PHE A 132 7.59 -16.13 27.71
C PHE A 132 8.90 -15.38 27.53
N LEU A 133 9.61 -15.71 26.47
CA LEU A 133 10.84 -15.08 26.08
C LEU A 133 10.53 -13.92 25.13
N VAL A 134 10.79 -12.69 25.58
CA VAL A 134 10.37 -11.48 24.85
C VAL A 134 11.57 -10.59 24.52
N SER A 135 11.77 -10.36 23.23
CA SER A 135 12.89 -9.60 22.67
C SER A 135 12.49 -8.20 22.18
N ASP A 136 11.37 -7.65 22.66
CA ASP A 136 10.84 -6.35 22.22
C ASP A 136 10.50 -5.43 23.42
N ASN A 137 10.11 -4.17 23.13
CA ASN A 137 9.60 -3.22 24.13
C ASN A 137 8.16 -2.80 23.87
N LEU A 138 7.40 -3.56 23.08
CA LEU A 138 6.06 -3.14 22.63
C LEU A 138 5.14 -2.84 23.82
N ARG A 139 5.32 -3.57 24.93
CA ARG A 139 4.59 -3.40 26.19
C ARG A 139 4.96 -2.12 26.97
N GLY A 140 6.10 -1.51 26.68
CA GLY A 140 6.55 -0.24 27.25
C GLY A 140 6.24 0.98 26.38
N VAL A 141 5.76 0.76 25.15
CA VAL A 141 5.34 1.84 24.26
C VAL A 141 3.98 2.34 24.76
N ARG A 142 3.94 3.52 25.38
CA ARG A 142 2.67 4.24 25.55
C ARG A 142 2.11 4.46 24.15
N HIS A 143 0.93 3.92 23.87
CA HIS A 143 0.23 4.15 22.63
C HIS A 143 0.04 5.66 22.44
N PHE A 144 0.91 6.29 21.64
CA PHE A 144 0.63 7.59 21.08
C PHE A 144 -0.40 7.36 19.97
N LEU A 145 -1.68 7.50 20.32
CA LEU A 145 -2.72 7.69 19.33
C LEU A 145 -2.45 9.02 18.63
N PHE A 146 -1.84 8.97 17.45
CA PHE A 146 -1.89 10.09 16.52
C PHE A 146 -3.31 10.17 15.97
N SER A 147 -4.15 10.96 16.64
CA SER A 147 -5.38 11.47 16.05
C SER A 147 -5.00 12.59 15.08
N PHE A 148 -5.05 12.30 13.78
CA PHE A 148 -5.08 13.37 12.78
C PHE A 148 -6.50 13.91 12.72
N SER A 149 -6.70 15.10 13.30
CA SER A 149 -7.87 15.95 13.07
C SER A 149 -7.80 16.62 11.70
#